data_AF-A0A1C5LEQ0-F1
#
_entry.id   AF-A0A1C5LEQ0-F1
#
_cell.length_a   1.000
_cell.length_b   1.000
_cell.length_c   1.000
_cell.angle_alpha   90.00
_cell.angle_beta   90.00
_cell.angle_gamma   90.00
#
_symmetry.space_group_name_H-M   'P 1'
#
loop_
_entity.id
_entity.type
_entity.pdbx_description
1 polymer ?
#
loop_
_entity_poly.entity_id
_entity_poly.type
_entity_poly.pdbx_seq_one_letter_code
_entity_poly.pdbx_strand_id
1 'polypeptide(L)'
;MTAASKVEDENLCMISRSDVSDAYALRDREIRYFRLILFICLMIESLLIYVISRYLTRPLEQLNRVAEEITDGSYETRITVKSQDEVGLLAENFNRKADGWSGCRESSLI
;
A
#
# COMPACT_ATOMS: atom_id res chain seq x y z
N MET A 1 6.84 -54.42 31.77
CA MET A 1 6.88 -55.11 33.08
C MET A 1 6.49 -54.10 34.14
N THR A 2 5.38 -54.39 34.78
CA THR A 2 4.66 -53.55 35.74
C THR A 2 5.39 -53.55 37.08
N ALA A 3 5.77 -52.38 37.58
CA ALA A 3 6.12 -52.21 38.99
C ALA A 3 5.08 -51.26 39.59
N ALA A 4 3.98 -51.84 40.06
CA ALA A 4 3.01 -51.14 40.89
C ALA A 4 3.57 -51.09 42.33
N SER A 5 4.08 -49.94 42.73
CA SER A 5 4.31 -49.64 44.15
C SER A 5 3.12 -48.82 44.64
N LYS A 6 2.28 -49.46 45.45
CA LYS A 6 1.17 -48.84 46.16
C LYS A 6 1.74 -48.29 47.45
N VAL A 7 1.97 -46.98 47.50
CA VAL A 7 2.30 -46.26 48.73
C VAL A 7 1.08 -45.45 49.13
N GLU A 8 0.68 -45.74 50.36
CA GLU A 8 -0.41 -45.20 51.16
C GLU A 8 -0.46 -43.65 51.13
N ASP A 9 -1.66 -43.11 50.95
CA ASP A 9 -2.11 -41.80 51.41
C ASP A 9 -1.22 -40.58 51.11
N GLU A 10 -1.02 -40.23 49.84
CA GLU A 10 -0.92 -38.82 49.43
C GLU A 10 -1.05 -38.67 47.90
N ASN A 11 -1.80 -37.65 47.48
CA ASN A 11 -2.04 -37.31 46.06
C ASN A 11 -0.75 -36.85 45.37
N LEU A 12 0.12 -37.77 44.95
CA LEU A 12 1.28 -37.44 44.11
C LEU A 12 0.90 -37.51 42.62
N CYS A 13 0.15 -36.51 42.18
CA CYS A 13 0.14 -36.13 40.78
C CYS A 13 1.50 -35.49 40.46
N MET A 14 2.38 -36.22 39.76
CA MET A 14 3.56 -35.63 39.15
C MET A 14 3.10 -34.73 37.99
N ILE A 15 2.65 -33.53 38.34
CA ILE A 15 2.51 -32.44 37.37
C ILE A 15 3.93 -32.01 37.03
N SER A 16 4.49 -32.63 35.98
CA SER A 16 5.65 -32.08 35.30
C SER A 16 5.24 -30.73 34.73
N ARG A 17 5.36 -29.67 35.55
CA ARG A 17 5.47 -28.31 35.04
C ARG A 17 6.84 -28.21 34.38
N SER A 18 6.92 -28.69 33.15
CA SER A 18 7.93 -28.19 32.24
C SER A 18 7.67 -26.69 32.15
N ASP A 19 8.62 -25.91 32.64
CA ASP A 19 8.60 -24.46 32.55
C ASP A 19 8.50 -24.10 31.06
N VAL A 20 7.27 -23.85 30.61
CA VAL A 20 7.01 -23.62 29.18
C VAL A 20 7.73 -22.34 28.74
N SER A 21 8.09 -21.48 29.71
CA SER A 21 8.88 -20.26 29.55
C SER A 21 10.25 -20.52 28.89
N ASP A 22 10.96 -21.58 29.27
CA ASP A 22 12.28 -21.90 28.69
C ASP A 22 12.18 -22.53 27.29
N ALA A 23 11.08 -23.23 27.01
CA ALA A 23 10.78 -23.73 25.68
C ALA A 23 10.39 -22.60 24.70
N TYR A 24 9.82 -21.50 25.21
CA TYR A 24 9.56 -20.29 24.42
C TYR A 24 10.81 -19.43 24.23
N ALA A 25 11.75 -19.37 25.18
CA ALA A 25 12.95 -18.53 25.07
C ALA A 25 13.84 -18.85 23.85
N LEU A 26 13.89 -20.12 23.40
CA LEU A 26 14.57 -20.50 22.16
C LEU A 26 13.77 -20.13 20.90
N ARG A 27 12.43 -20.11 20.98
CA ARG A 27 11.49 -19.76 19.89
C ARG A 27 11.24 -18.26 19.77
N ASP A 28 11.47 -17.50 20.83
CA ASP A 28 11.24 -16.06 20.91
C ASP A 28 12.14 -15.25 19.99
N ARG A 29 13.30 -15.79 19.63
CA ARG A 29 14.18 -15.15 18.64
C ARG A 29 13.57 -15.18 17.24
N GLU A 30 12.97 -16.31 16.86
CA GLU A 30 12.27 -16.47 15.58
C GLU A 30 11.02 -15.58 15.52
N ILE A 31 10.24 -15.54 16.61
CA ILE A 31 9.02 -14.71 16.71
C ILE A 31 9.36 -13.21 16.69
N ARG A 32 10.51 -12.81 17.24
CA ARG A 32 10.96 -11.41 17.21
C ARG A 32 11.32 -10.96 15.80
N TYR A 33 12.04 -11.79 15.04
CA TYR A 33 12.33 -11.49 13.63
C TYR A 33 11.07 -11.45 12.78
N PHE A 34 10.16 -12.40 12.98
CA PHE A 34 8.89 -12.41 12.26
C PHE A 34 8.06 -11.14 12.53
N ARG A 35 7.97 -10.71 13.79
CA ARG A 35 7.30 -9.44 14.15
C ARG A 35 7.98 -8.21 13.55
N LEU A 36 9.31 -8.16 13.56
CA LEU A 36 10.06 -7.06 12.96
C LEU A 36 9.81 -6.97 11.46
N ILE A 37 9.89 -8.11 10.76
CA ILE A 37 9.64 -8.20 9.31
C ILE A 37 8.20 -7.79 9.00
N LEU A 38 7.22 -8.30 9.75
CA LEU A 38 5.81 -7.91 9.57
C LEU A 38 5.63 -6.40 9.71
N PHE A 39 6.23 -5.80 10.75
CA PHE A 39 6.13 -4.35 10.97
C PHE A 39 6.77 -3.55 9.83
N ILE A 40 7.93 -3.99 9.34
CA ILE A 40 8.62 -3.39 8.19
C ILE A 40 7.76 -3.51 6.92
N CYS A 41 7.19 -4.68 6.65
CA CYS A 41 6.29 -4.87 5.50
C CYS A 41 5.10 -3.92 5.55
N LEU A 42 4.43 -3.81 6.70
CA LEU A 42 3.29 -2.89 6.86
C LEU A 42 3.69 -1.43 6.65
N MET A 43 4.86 -1.02 7.14
CA MET A 43 5.39 0.33 6.91
C MET A 43 5.67 0.59 5.42
N ILE A 44 6.27 -0.38 4.73
CA ILE A 44 6.57 -0.28 3.30
C ILE A 44 5.28 -0.22 2.48
N GLU A 45 4.32 -1.10 2.74
CA GLU A 45 3.02 -1.11 2.05
C GLU A 45 2.28 0.21 2.25
N SER A 46 2.24 0.71 3.49
CA SER A 46 1.62 2.00 3.81
C SER A 46 2.28 3.15 3.04
N LEU A 47 3.61 3.17 2.99
CA LEU A 47 4.37 4.18 2.26
C LEU A 47 4.13 4.08 0.75
N LEU A 48 4.14 2.87 0.18
CA LEU A 48 3.89 2.65 -1.24
C LEU A 48 2.49 3.09 -1.64
N ILE A 49 1.46 2.74 -0.87
CA ILE A 49 0.08 3.18 -1.13
C ILE A 49 -0.01 4.70 -1.06
N TYR A 50 0.62 5.32 -0.08
CA TYR A 50 0.63 6.78 0.04
C TYR A 50 1.28 7.46 -1.17
N VAL A 51 2.42 6.93 -1.62
CA VAL A 51 3.12 7.41 -2.82
C VAL A 51 2.25 7.21 -4.06
N ILE A 52 1.75 6.00 -4.32
CA ILE A 52 0.91 5.71 -5.49
C ILE A 52 -0.35 6.58 -5.51
N SER A 53 -1.04 6.74 -4.38
CA SER A 53 -2.22 7.59 -4.28
C SER A 53 -1.91 9.05 -4.63
N ARG A 54 -0.75 9.56 -4.17
CA ARG A 54 -0.37 10.94 -4.41
C ARG A 54 0.18 11.19 -5.81
N TYR A 55 0.90 10.24 -6.39
CA TYR A 55 1.58 10.38 -7.68
C TYR A 55 0.78 9.86 -8.87
N LEU A 56 -0.10 8.87 -8.71
CA LEU A 56 -0.91 8.31 -9.80
C LEU A 56 -2.39 8.67 -9.66
N THR A 57 -2.99 8.45 -8.48
CA THR A 57 -4.46 8.62 -8.34
C THR A 57 -4.89 10.08 -8.49
N ARG A 58 -4.17 11.03 -7.89
CA ARG A 58 -4.47 12.47 -8.02
C ARG A 58 -4.44 13.00 -9.47
N PRO A 59 -3.38 12.77 -10.26
CA PRO A 59 -3.36 13.23 -11.65
C PRO A 59 -4.37 12.51 -12.54
N LEU A 60 -4.71 11.23 -12.26
CA LEU A 60 -5.79 10.52 -12.95
C LEU A 60 -7.16 11.16 -12.70
N GLU A 61 -7.48 11.53 -11.46
CA GLU A 61 -8.72 12.25 -11.14
C GLU A 61 -8.78 13.62 -11.82
N GLN A 62 -7.66 14.36 -11.85
CA GLN A 62 -7.58 15.64 -12.55
C GLN A 62 -7.78 15.48 -14.05
N LEU A 63 -7.14 14.47 -14.66
CA LEU A 63 -7.31 14.15 -16.07
C LEU A 63 -8.76 13.81 -16.40
N ASN A 64 -9.44 13.04 -15.55
CA ASN A 64 -10.85 12.68 -15.76
C ASN A 64 -11.77 13.91 -15.72
N ARG A 65 -11.54 14.83 -14.77
CA ARG A 65 -12.30 16.10 -14.69
C ARG A 65 -12.11 16.98 -15.91
N VAL A 66 -10.85 17.14 -16.35
CA VAL A 66 -10.56 17.94 -17.55
C VAL A 66 -11.14 17.29 -18.80
N ALA A 67 -11.10 15.96 -18.91
CA ALA A 67 -11.72 15.25 -20.02
C ALA A 67 -13.24 15.50 -20.06
N GLU A 68 -13.94 15.50 -18.92
CA GLU A 68 -15.37 15.85 -18.84
C GLU A 68 -15.64 17.30 -19.28
N GLU A 69 -14.85 18.27 -18.80
CA GLU A 69 -15.03 19.70 -19.15
C GLU A 69 -14.76 19.98 -20.64
N ILE A 70 -13.81 19.27 -21.24
CA ILE A 70 -13.51 19.33 -22.68
C ILE A 70 -14.69 18.81 -23.52
N THR A 71 -15.38 17.76 -23.07
CA THR A 71 -16.60 17.27 -23.74
C THR A 71 -17.76 18.27 -23.65
N ASP A 72 -17.84 19.05 -22.59
CA ASP A 72 -18.82 20.13 -22.42
C ASP A 72 -18.46 21.41 -23.19
N GLY A 73 -17.35 21.41 -23.94
CA GLY A 73 -16.95 22.50 -24.83
C GLY A 73 -16.06 23.56 -24.19
N SER A 74 -15.62 23.36 -22.94
CA SER A 74 -14.64 24.22 -22.26
C SER A 74 -13.24 23.62 -22.36
N TYR A 75 -12.42 24.17 -23.26
CA TYR A 75 -11.05 23.69 -23.52
C TYR A 75 -9.96 24.46 -22.75
N GLU A 76 -10.33 25.39 -21.87
CA GLU A 76 -9.36 26.22 -21.14
C GLU A 76 -8.74 25.51 -19.93
N THR A 77 -9.28 24.36 -19.50
CA THR A 77 -8.84 23.72 -18.27
C THR A 77 -7.56 22.91 -18.50
N ARG A 78 -6.45 23.40 -17.92
CA ARG A 78 -5.12 22.79 -18.06
C ARG A 78 -4.77 21.89 -16.88
N ILE A 79 -4.21 20.72 -17.18
CA ILE A 79 -3.74 19.77 -16.18
C ILE A 79 -2.38 20.22 -15.66
N THR A 80 -2.32 20.77 -14.45
CA THR A 80 -1.06 21.25 -13.84
C THR A 80 -0.42 20.17 -12.97
N VAL A 81 0.09 19.11 -13.60
CA VAL A 81 0.78 18.02 -12.88
C VAL A 81 2.28 18.27 -12.89
N LYS A 82 2.85 18.62 -11.73
CA LYS A 82 4.30 18.73 -11.51
C LYS A 82 4.87 17.36 -11.14
N SER A 83 4.87 16.42 -12.08
CA SER A 83 5.55 15.13 -11.92
C SER A 83 6.64 15.00 -12.98
N GLN A 84 7.77 14.40 -12.62
CA GLN A 84 8.90 14.15 -13.54
C GLN A 84 8.94 12.69 -14.03
N ASP A 85 7.87 11.94 -13.77
CA ASP A 85 7.70 10.54 -14.18
C ASP A 85 6.79 10.42 -15.42
N GLU A 86 6.47 9.18 -15.79
CA GLU A 86 5.58 8.85 -16.91
C GLU A 86 4.20 9.52 -16.81
N VAL A 87 3.74 9.82 -15.59
CA VAL A 87 2.44 10.47 -15.34
C VAL A 87 2.52 11.96 -15.67
N GLY A 88 3.64 12.61 -15.34
CA GLY A 88 3.91 13.99 -15.76
C GLY A 88 4.00 14.13 -17.28
N LEU A 89 4.70 13.19 -17.93
CA LEU A 89 4.80 13.14 -19.39
C LEU A 89 3.41 12.93 -20.04
N LEU A 90 2.57 12.07 -19.46
CA LEU A 90 1.20 11.85 -19.94
C LEU A 90 0.35 13.11 -19.82
N ALA A 91 0.44 13.82 -18.69
CA ALA A 91 -0.26 15.08 -18.47
C ALA A 91 0.16 16.17 -19.48
N GLU A 92 1.46 16.29 -19.75
CA GLU A 92 1.98 17.21 -20.77
C GLU A 92 1.46 16.86 -22.18
N ASN A 93 1.50 15.58 -22.55
CA ASN A 93 0.99 15.12 -23.83
C ASN A 93 -0.51 15.40 -24.00
N PHE A 94 -1.28 15.31 -22.91
CA PHE A 94 -2.70 15.64 -22.93
C PHE A 94 -2.94 17.14 -23.11
N ASN A 95 -2.23 17.98 -22.35
CA ASN A 95 -2.30 19.44 -22.51
C ASN A 95 -1.96 19.88 -23.94
N ARG A 96 -0.94 19.28 -24.56
CA ARG A 96 -0.56 19.58 -25.96
C ARG A 96 -1.66 19.23 -26.96
N LYS A 97 -2.43 18.16 -26.71
CA LYS A 97 -3.58 17.81 -27.55
C LYS A 97 -4.73 18.80 -27.38
N ALA A 98 -5.02 19.22 -26.15
CA ALA A 98 -6.04 20.23 -25.87
C ALA A 98 -5.70 21.59 -26.52
N ASP A 99 -4.43 22.03 -26.47
CA ASP A 99 -3.97 23.26 -27.12
C ASP A 99 -4.07 23.19 -28.67
N GLY A 100 -3.92 22.00 -29.26
CA GLY A 100 -4.12 21.83 -30.70
C GLY A 100 -5.59 22.01 -31.12
N TRP A 101 -6.53 21.68 -30.25
CA TRP A 101 -7.97 21.82 -30.50
C TRP A 101 -8.45 23.26 -30.38
N SER A 102 -7.90 24.04 -29.45
CA SER A 102 -8.20 25.48 -29.35
C SER A 102 -7.70 26.24 -30.60
N GLY A 103 -6.50 25.91 -31.10
CA GLY A 103 -5.96 26.54 -32.31
C GLY A 103 -6.73 26.20 -33.61
N CYS A 104 -7.29 25.00 -33.72
CA CYS A 104 -8.05 24.60 -34.92
C CYS A 104 -9.41 25.32 -35.02
N ARG A 105 -10.05 25.65 -33.88
CA ARG A 105 -11.30 26.40 -33.85
C ARG A 105 -11.10 27.85 -34.30
N GLU A 106 -9.99 28.47 -33.91
CA GLU A 106 -9.60 29.80 -34.37
C GLU A 106 -9.45 29.84 -35.89
N SER A 107 -8.80 28.84 -36.49
CA SER A 107 -8.61 28.74 -37.95
C SER A 107 -9.90 28.46 -38.74
N SER A 108 -10.97 27.99 -38.10
CA SER A 108 -12.27 27.76 -38.73
C SER A 108 -13.22 28.97 -38.67
N LEU A 109 -12.82 30.02 -37.94
CA LEU A 109 -13.55 31.30 -37.82
C LEU A 109 -12.91 32.44 -38.64
N ILE A 110 -11.87 32.14 -39.43
CA ILE A 110 -11.22 33.06 -40.39
C ILE A 110 -11.49 32.60 -41.82
#